data_AF-A0A7C1Q270-F1
#
_entry.id   AF-A0A7C1Q270-F1
#
_cell.length_a   1.000
_cell.length_b   1.000
_cell.length_c   1.000
_cell.angle_alpha   90.00
_cell.angle_beta   90.00
_cell.angle_gamma   90.00
#
_symmetry.space_group_name_H-M   'P 1'
#
loop_
_entity.id
_entity.type
_entity.pdbx_description
1 polymer ?
#
loop_
_entity_poly.entity_id
_entity_poly.type
_entity_poly.pdbx_seq_one_letter_code
_entity_poly.pdbx_strand_id
1 'polypeptide(L)'
;MEGLEQNCNEQELSVVGTKQVREIEKGLSWLGLIATITPLLGLTGTVLGMIKAFMVIAASTTVNPPMLAGGIWEALITTAAGLLVAIPIHVGHHYLEKQADEIAFVLKEITMSLYMRCRDGV
;
A
#
# COMPACT_ATOMS: atom_id res chain seq x y z
N MET A 1 4.66 -6.63 -49.44
CA MET A 1 4.04 -6.21 -48.16
C MET A 1 4.88 -6.78 -47.02
N GLU A 2 6.18 -6.45 -47.01
CA GLU A 2 7.21 -7.10 -46.17
C GLU A 2 7.62 -6.22 -44.97
N GLY A 3 6.77 -5.26 -44.58
CA GLY A 3 7.06 -4.31 -43.52
C GLY A 3 6.62 -4.75 -42.12
N LEU A 4 5.95 -5.91 -41.97
CA LEU A 4 5.40 -6.38 -40.70
C LEU A 4 6.19 -7.54 -40.06
N GLU A 5 7.14 -8.15 -40.76
CA GLU A 5 7.85 -9.34 -40.27
C GLU A 5 9.18 -9.07 -39.53
N GLN A 6 9.71 -7.84 -39.55
CA GLN A 6 11.02 -7.55 -38.94
C GLN A 6 10.99 -6.80 -37.60
N ASN A 7 9.82 -6.39 -37.10
CA ASN A 7 9.75 -5.55 -35.91
C ASN A 7 8.93 -6.12 -34.74
N CYS A 8 8.52 -7.40 -34.78
CA CYS A 8 7.92 -8.06 -33.62
C CYS A 8 9.03 -8.52 -32.67
N ASN A 9 9.82 -7.57 -32.18
CA ASN A 9 10.82 -7.84 -31.16
C ASN A 9 10.04 -8.12 -29.87
N GLU A 10 10.01 -9.39 -29.44
CA GLU A 10 9.35 -9.85 -28.20
C GLU A 10 9.67 -8.93 -27.01
N GLN A 11 10.90 -8.40 -27.01
CA GLN A 11 11.39 -7.43 -26.05
C GLN A 11 10.62 -6.10 -26.10
N GLU A 12 10.29 -5.55 -27.26
CA GLU A 12 9.54 -4.29 -27.34
C GLU A 12 8.08 -4.46 -26.90
N LEU A 13 7.42 -5.54 -27.33
CA LEU A 13 6.02 -5.80 -26.97
C LEU A 13 5.87 -6.10 -25.47
N SER A 14 6.78 -6.90 -24.90
CA SER A 14 6.83 -7.16 -23.46
C SER A 14 7.21 -5.92 -22.65
N VAL A 15 8.10 -5.05 -23.15
CA VAL A 15 8.49 -3.80 -22.47
C VAL A 15 7.32 -2.82 -22.40
N VAL A 16 6.56 -2.65 -23.48
CA VAL A 16 5.37 -1.76 -23.49
C VAL A 16 4.31 -2.27 -22.52
N GLY A 17 4.02 -3.58 -22.53
CA GLY A 17 3.05 -4.17 -21.60
C GLY A 17 3.48 -4.07 -20.14
N THR A 18 4.76 -4.37 -19.86
CA THR A 18 5.31 -4.29 -18.49
C THR A 18 5.32 -2.86 -17.97
N LYS A 19 5.53 -1.86 -18.83
CA LYS A 19 5.50 -0.45 -18.44
C LYS A 19 4.12 -0.03 -17.91
N GLN A 20 3.04 -0.51 -18.54
CA GLN A 20 1.68 -0.22 -18.12
C GLN A 20 1.37 -0.83 -16.75
N VAL A 21 1.73 -2.09 -16.54
CA VAL A 21 1.56 -2.81 -15.26
C VAL A 21 2.36 -2.13 -14.15
N ARG A 22 3.59 -1.71 -14.44
CA ARG A 22 4.48 -1.06 -13.47
C ARG A 22 3.93 0.27 -12.94
N GLU A 23 3.18 1.02 -13.74
CA GLU A 23 2.54 2.26 -13.26
C GLU A 23 1.40 1.97 -12.29
N ILE A 24 0.64 0.89 -12.51
CA ILE A 24 -0.40 0.42 -11.57
C ILE A 24 0.24 -0.06 -10.27
N GLU A 25 1.28 -0.90 -10.37
CA GLU A 25 2.04 -1.41 -9.21
C GLU A 25 2.64 -0.29 -8.35
N LYS A 26 3.12 0.80 -8.96
CA LYS A 26 3.62 1.98 -8.22
C LYS A 26 2.52 2.59 -7.35
N GLY A 27 1.32 2.77 -7.88
CA GLY A 27 0.19 3.33 -7.13
C GLY A 27 -0.21 2.44 -5.96
N LEU A 28 -0.26 1.12 -6.19
CA LEU A 28 -0.51 0.13 -5.14
C LEU A 28 0.57 0.13 -4.07
N SER A 29 1.86 0.18 -4.46
CA SER A 29 2.98 0.22 -3.54
C SER A 29 2.90 1.39 -2.55
N TRP A 30 2.52 2.58 -3.03
CA TRP A 30 2.27 3.73 -2.16
C TRP A 30 1.11 3.49 -1.19
N LEU A 31 0.03 2.87 -1.65
CA LEU A 31 -1.13 2.56 -0.83
C LEU A 31 -0.79 1.52 0.26
N GLY A 32 0.05 0.53 -0.07
CA GLY A 32 0.57 -0.46 0.88
C GLY A 32 1.51 0.17 1.92
N LEU A 33 2.32 1.15 1.51
CA LEU A 33 3.15 1.92 2.42
C LEU A 33 2.29 2.70 3.44
N ILE A 34 1.24 3.38 2.98
CA ILE A 34 0.31 4.09 3.85
C ILE A 34 -0.36 3.12 4.82
N ALA A 35 -0.85 1.98 4.34
CA ALA A 35 -1.47 0.94 5.17
C ALA A 35 -0.55 0.50 6.32
N THR A 36 0.75 0.40 6.05
CA THR A 36 1.77 -0.02 7.03
C THR A 36 2.16 1.10 7.99
N ILE A 37 2.29 2.35 7.52
CA ILE A 37 2.74 3.49 8.34
C ILE A 37 1.61 3.98 9.26
N THR A 38 0.35 3.93 8.85
CA THR A 38 -0.77 4.49 9.63
C THR A 38 -0.91 3.88 11.04
N PRO A 39 -0.85 2.55 11.25
CA PRO A 39 -0.84 1.96 12.59
C PRO A 39 0.35 2.41 13.43
N LEU A 40 1.54 2.52 12.82
CA LEU A 40 2.76 2.97 13.50
C LEU A 40 2.63 4.41 13.98
N LEU A 41 1.95 5.28 13.21
CA LEU A 41 1.62 6.64 13.64
C LEU A 41 0.64 6.64 14.83
N GLY A 42 -0.39 5.79 14.82
CA GLY A 42 -1.31 5.64 15.94
C GLY A 42 -0.64 5.13 17.22
N LEU A 43 0.32 4.22 17.08
CA LEU A 43 1.17 3.75 18.19
C LEU A 43 2.13 4.85 18.68
N THR A 44 2.67 5.66 17.79
CA THR A 44 3.47 6.84 18.19
C THR A 44 2.61 7.80 19.02
N GLY A 45 1.34 7.97 18.67
CA GLY A 45 0.36 8.74 19.44
C GLY A 45 0.16 8.24 20.88
N THR A 46 0.15 6.92 21.10
CA THR A 46 0.06 6.39 22.48
C THR A 46 1.29 6.72 23.30
N VAL A 47 2.48 6.61 22.71
CA VAL A 47 3.73 6.97 23.38
C VAL A 47 3.71 8.44 23.79
N LEU A 48 3.30 9.34 22.89
CA LEU A 48 3.18 10.76 23.20
C LEU A 48 2.16 11.04 24.31
N GLY A 49 0.97 10.40 24.27
CA GLY A 49 -0.06 10.56 25.29
C GLY A 49 0.41 10.11 26.68
N MET A 50 1.13 8.98 26.74
CA MET A 50 1.74 8.49 27.98
C MET A 50 2.85 9.42 28.50
N ILE A 51 3.69 9.97 27.62
CA ILE A 51 4.71 10.95 28.00
C ILE A 51 4.05 12.18 28.64
N LYS A 52 3.00 12.73 28.01
CA LYS A 52 2.24 13.87 28.57
C LYS A 52 1.66 13.54 29.94
N ALA A 53 1.06 12.34 30.09
CA ALA A 53 0.48 11.90 31.36
C ALA A 53 1.52 11.87 32.48
N PHE A 54 2.71 11.33 32.20
CA PHE A 54 3.80 11.27 33.18
C PHE A 54 4.45 12.62 33.44
N MET A 55 4.53 13.52 32.46
CA MET A 55 5.01 14.89 32.67
C MET A 55 4.14 15.67 33.66
N VAL A 56 2.81 15.51 33.56
CA VAL A 56 1.86 16.14 34.50
C VAL A 56 2.09 15.61 35.92
N ILE A 57 2.31 14.31 36.07
CA ILE A 57 2.62 13.71 37.37
C ILE A 57 3.97 14.20 37.91
N ALA A 58 5.00 14.24 37.08
CA ALA A 58 6.34 14.68 37.49
C ALA A 58 6.36 16.15 37.95
N ALA A 59 5.49 16.99 37.38
CA ALA A 59 5.33 18.39 37.79
C ALA A 59 4.39 18.57 39.00
N SER A 60 3.64 17.54 39.38
CA SER A 60 2.68 17.60 40.49
C SER A 60 3.29 17.09 41.78
N THR A 61 3.02 17.77 42.91
CA THR A 61 3.44 17.32 44.25
C THR A 61 2.58 16.19 44.81
N THR A 62 1.39 15.97 44.23
CA THR A 62 0.47 14.88 44.57
C THR A 62 0.02 14.16 43.31
N VAL A 63 -0.02 12.83 43.37
CA VAL A 63 -0.50 12.01 42.26
C VAL A 63 -2.02 12.02 42.27
N ASN A 64 -2.63 12.62 41.25
CA ASN A 64 -4.08 12.63 41.05
C ASN A 64 -4.47 11.62 39.95
N PRO A 65 -5.07 10.46 40.29
CA PRO A 65 -5.46 9.44 39.32
C PRO A 65 -6.34 9.95 38.15
N PRO A 66 -7.27 10.90 38.34
CA PRO A 66 -8.07 11.43 37.22
C PRO A 66 -7.23 12.13 36.14
N MET A 67 -6.12 12.77 36.52
CA MET A 67 -5.24 13.44 35.54
C MET A 67 -4.49 12.42 34.67
N LEU A 68 -4.07 11.30 35.25
CA LEU A 68 -3.44 10.21 34.50
C LEU A 68 -4.43 9.58 33.50
N ALA A 69 -5.69 9.38 33.92
CA ALA A 69 -6.72 8.77 33.08
C ALA A 69 -6.97 9.56 31.79
N GLY A 70 -6.87 10.89 31.82
CA GLY A 70 -7.00 11.75 30.64
C GLY A 70 -5.92 11.49 29.58
N GLY A 71 -4.65 11.40 29.98
CA GLY A 71 -3.54 11.14 29.04
C GLY A 71 -3.55 9.71 28.48
N ILE A 72 -4.01 8.73 29.26
CA ILE A 72 -4.22 7.36 28.80
C ILE A 72 -5.37 7.31 27.78
N TRP A 73 -6.46 8.03 28.03
CA TRP A 73 -7.57 8.13 27.09
C TRP A 73 -7.14 8.75 25.75
N GLU A 74 -6.38 9.86 25.79
CA GLU A 74 -5.80 10.48 24.59
C GLU A 74 -4.89 9.50 23.83
N ALA A 75 -4.06 8.74 24.56
CA ALA A 75 -3.24 7.69 23.96
C ALA A 75 -4.12 6.66 23.22
N LEU A 76 -5.15 6.11 23.87
CA LEU A 76 -5.99 5.06 23.29
C LEU A 76 -6.77 5.53 22.05
N ILE A 77 -7.31 6.74 22.04
CA ILE A 77 -8.08 7.23 20.89
C ILE A 77 -7.20 7.41 19.65
N THR A 78 -5.92 7.80 19.81
CA THR A 78 -4.99 7.95 18.67
C THR A 78 -4.64 6.61 18.02
N THR A 79 -4.50 5.53 18.81
CA THR A 79 -4.34 4.18 18.27
C THR A 79 -5.61 3.68 17.59
N ALA A 80 -6.78 3.89 18.21
CA ALA A 80 -8.05 3.53 17.59
C ALA A 80 -8.23 4.23 16.23
N ALA A 81 -7.88 5.52 16.13
CA ALA A 81 -7.92 6.27 14.88
C ALA A 81 -6.95 5.72 13.83
N GLY A 82 -5.71 5.38 14.21
CA GLY A 82 -4.73 4.76 13.31
C GLY A 82 -5.23 3.41 12.75
N LEU A 83 -5.82 2.57 13.60
CA LEU A 83 -6.38 1.29 13.18
C LEU A 83 -7.62 1.45 12.30
N LEU A 84 -8.49 2.42 12.62
CA LEU A 84 -9.71 2.70 11.86
C LEU A 84 -9.41 3.08 10.41
N VAL A 85 -8.28 3.76 10.17
CA VAL A 85 -7.83 4.14 8.82
C VAL A 85 -7.04 2.99 8.17
N ALA A 86 -6.20 2.29 8.92
CA ALA A 86 -5.36 1.22 8.37
C ALA A 86 -6.16 0.00 7.87
N ILE A 87 -7.23 -0.39 8.57
CA ILE A 87 -8.02 -1.58 8.21
C ILE A 87 -8.67 -1.44 6.82
N PRO A 88 -9.44 -0.37 6.50
CA PRO A 88 -10.00 -0.17 5.17
C PRO A 88 -8.93 -0.08 4.07
N ILE A 89 -7.82 0.59 4.34
CA ILE A 89 -6.72 0.73 3.37
C ILE A 89 -6.09 -0.63 3.09
N HIS A 90 -5.84 -1.46 4.10
CA HIS A 90 -5.30 -2.81 3.89
C HIS A 90 -6.24 -3.68 3.06
N VAL A 91 -7.55 -3.64 3.35
CA VAL A 91 -8.54 -4.41 2.57
C VAL A 91 -8.58 -3.90 1.12
N GLY A 92 -8.62 -2.59 0.92
CA GLY A 92 -8.61 -1.98 -0.41
C GLY A 92 -7.34 -2.26 -1.20
N HIS A 93 -6.17 -2.14 -0.56
CA HIS A 93 -4.87 -2.47 -1.17
C HIS A 93 -4.85 -3.91 -1.65
N HIS A 94 -5.22 -4.87 -0.80
CA HIS A 94 -5.22 -6.28 -1.16
C HIS A 94 -6.19 -6.61 -2.29
N TYR A 95 -7.34 -5.93 -2.34
CA TYR A 95 -8.31 -6.09 -3.43
C TYR A 95 -7.79 -5.52 -4.77
N LEU A 96 -7.16 -4.35 -4.74
CA LEU A 96 -6.58 -3.72 -5.93
C LEU A 96 -5.35 -4.48 -6.44
N GLU A 97 -4.52 -5.00 -5.52
CA GLU A 97 -3.37 -5.86 -5.82
C GLU A 97 -3.76 -7.09 -6.61
N LYS A 98 -4.79 -7.81 -6.16
CA LYS A 98 -5.32 -8.96 -6.91
C LYS A 98 -5.79 -8.60 -8.31
N GLN A 99 -6.46 -7.47 -8.48
CA GLN A 99 -6.89 -7.02 -9.81
C GLN A 99 -5.71 -6.62 -10.69
N ALA A 100 -4.69 -5.97 -10.14
CA ALA A 100 -3.48 -5.61 -10.87
C ALA A 100 -2.73 -6.87 -11.35
N ASP A 101 -2.63 -7.89 -10.50
CA ASP A 101 -2.04 -9.19 -10.84
C ASP A 101 -2.81 -9.91 -11.95
N GLU A 102 -4.15 -9.89 -11.90
CA GLU A 102 -5.01 -10.48 -12.93
C GLU A 102 -4.83 -9.78 -14.28
N ILE A 103 -4.77 -8.45 -14.30
CA ILE A 103 -4.49 -7.65 -15.50
C ILE A 103 -3.09 -8.01 -16.05
N ALA A 104 -2.09 -8.11 -15.19
CA ALA A 104 -0.73 -8.47 -15.58
C ALA A 104 -0.66 -9.90 -16.16
N PHE A 105 -1.44 -10.83 -15.62
CA PHE A 105 -1.53 -12.20 -16.12
C PHE A 105 -2.15 -12.24 -17.52
N VAL A 106 -3.30 -11.58 -17.73
CA VAL A 106 -3.97 -11.51 -19.03
C VAL A 106 -3.07 -10.86 -20.08
N LEU A 107 -2.35 -9.79 -19.72
CA LEU A 107 -1.44 -9.11 -20.64
C LEU A 107 -0.28 -10.01 -21.09
N LYS A 108 0.26 -10.83 -20.18
CA LYS A 108 1.28 -11.83 -20.52
C LYS A 108 0.72 -12.90 -21.46
N GLU A 109 -0.48 -13.40 -21.20
CA GLU A 109 -1.13 -14.41 -22.04
C GLU A 109 -1.39 -13.89 -23.47
N ILE A 110 -1.91 -12.67 -23.60
CA ILE A 110 -2.12 -12.01 -24.90
C ILE A 110 -0.79 -11.85 -25.64
N THR A 111 0.25 -11.36 -24.97
CA THR A 111 1.59 -11.17 -25.56
C THR A 111 2.14 -12.50 -26.08
N MET A 112 2.01 -13.58 -25.30
CA MET A 112 2.49 -14.91 -25.67
C MET A 112 1.70 -15.49 -26.85
N SER A 113 0.37 -15.30 -26.87
CA SER A 113 -0.48 -15.77 -27.97
C SER A 113 -0.21 -15.03 -29.30
N LEU A 114 0.03 -13.72 -29.25
CA LEU A 114 0.39 -12.91 -30.41
C LEU A 114 1.76 -13.30 -30.95
N TYR A 115 2.73 -13.51 -30.06
CA TYR A 115 4.05 -14.00 -30.45
C TYR A 115 3.98 -15.35 -31.16
N MET A 116 3.22 -16.31 -30.64
CA MET A 116 3.05 -17.61 -31.28
C MET A 116 2.39 -17.50 -32.66
N ARG A 117 1.38 -16.63 -32.82
CA ARG A 117 0.75 -16.37 -34.15
C ARG A 117 1.70 -15.71 -35.14
N CYS A 118 2.50 -14.74 -34.73
CA CYS A 118 3.53 -14.12 -35.58
C CYS A 118 4.63 -15.12 -35.96
N ARG A 119 5.00 -16.04 -35.05
CA ARG A 119 6.03 -17.06 -35.32
C ARG A 119 5.55 -18.15 -36.27
N ASP A 120 4.26 -18.50 -36.22
CA ASP A 120 3.67 -19.56 -37.05
C ASP A 120 3.25 -19.08 -38.46
N GLY A 121 3.52 -17.81 -38.81
CA GLY A 121 3.48 -17.32 -40.20
C GLY A 121 2.09 -17.31 -40.86
N VAL A 122 1.06 -16.84 -40.14
CA VAL A 122 -0.27 -16.48 -40.70
C VAL A 122 -0.50 -14.98 -40.62
#